data_AF-T1FEP8-F1
#
_entry.id   AF-T1FEP8-F1
#
_cell.length_a   1.000
_cell.length_b   1.000
_cell.length_c   1.000
_cell.angle_alpha   90.00
_cell.angle_beta   90.00
_cell.angle_gamma   90.00
#
_symmetry.space_group_name_H-M   'P 1'
#
loop_
_entity.id
_entity.type
_entity.pdbx_description
1 polymer ?
#
loop_
_entity_poly.entity_id
_entity_poly.type
_entity_poly.pdbx_seq_one_letter_code
_entity_poly.pdbx_strand_id
1 'polypeptide(L)'
;MSNTSRYLSAPVISASASIPVLKEPSGISAHDGRRPDGCTLIPWRAGRYLAWDVTVPGTLAERYVNLTSKECGLAAARAADEKMKKYGNAIPSMEFLPICIEVLGPMNPNTFKFHKVICKMISVRSGDSRELFFATNHISCLLQRFLRVCVLENIQLNADMCN
;
A
#
# COMPACT_ATOMS: atom_id res chain seq x y z
N MET A 1 9.86 7.23 -8.99
CA MET A 1 9.20 6.55 -7.84
C MET A 1 9.07 7.48 -6.61
N SER A 2 8.67 8.75 -6.74
CA SER A 2 8.89 9.74 -5.65
C SER A 2 7.65 10.38 -4.99
N ASN A 3 6.41 10.03 -5.34
CA ASN A 3 5.23 10.67 -4.71
C ASN A 3 4.15 9.72 -4.17
N THR A 4 4.00 8.50 -4.70
CA THR A 4 2.88 7.61 -4.34
C THR A 4 2.95 7.04 -2.92
N SER A 5 4.15 6.68 -2.43
CA SER A 5 4.34 6.18 -1.06
C SER A 5 3.89 7.22 -0.03
N ARG A 6 4.19 8.51 -0.23
CA ARG A 6 3.81 9.59 0.71
C ARG A 6 2.30 9.77 0.87
N TYR A 7 1.49 9.47 -0.15
CA TYR A 7 0.04 9.66 -0.08
C TYR A 7 -0.71 8.49 0.57
N LEU A 8 -0.16 7.27 0.55
CA LEU A 8 -0.87 6.07 0.99
C LEU A 8 -0.28 5.37 2.23
N SER A 9 0.98 5.66 2.60
CA SER A 9 1.74 4.84 3.57
C SER A 9 1.52 5.15 5.05
N ALA A 10 0.91 6.29 5.39
CA ALA A 10 0.93 6.81 6.76
C ALA A 10 -0.42 7.19 7.38
N PRO A 11 -1.40 7.76 6.65
CA PRO A 11 -2.57 8.34 7.31
C PRO A 11 -3.53 7.31 7.91
N VAL A 12 -3.64 6.12 7.32
CA VAL A 12 -4.63 5.12 7.73
C VAL A 12 -4.21 4.38 9.00
N ILE A 13 -2.91 4.13 9.20
CA ILE A 13 -2.42 3.30 10.31
C ILE A 13 -2.18 4.10 11.59
N SER A 14 -1.68 5.35 11.49
CA SER A 14 -1.01 5.97 12.64
C SER A 14 -1.89 6.84 13.55
N ALA A 15 -2.67 7.76 13.01
CA ALA A 15 -3.27 8.82 13.83
C ALA A 15 -4.54 8.35 14.56
N SER A 16 -5.45 7.72 13.82
CA SER A 16 -6.79 7.39 14.34
C SER A 16 -6.82 6.10 15.16
N ALA A 17 -5.92 5.15 14.90
CA ALA A 17 -5.82 3.89 15.64
C ALA A 17 -4.90 3.97 16.88
N SER A 18 -4.19 5.09 17.08
CA SER A 18 -3.11 5.24 18.09
C SER A 18 -2.07 4.13 18.06
N ILE A 19 -1.75 3.66 16.87
CA ILE A 19 -0.61 2.77 16.65
C ILE A 19 0.55 3.67 16.25
N PRO A 20 1.56 3.87 17.10
CA PRO A 20 2.73 4.63 16.73
C PRO A 20 3.46 3.90 15.59
N VAL A 21 3.84 4.65 14.55
CA VAL A 21 4.54 4.10 13.37
C VAL A 21 5.86 4.83 13.14
N LEU A 22 6.85 4.09 12.66
CA LEU A 22 8.09 4.63 12.13
C LEU A 22 8.02 4.61 10.60
N LYS A 23 8.19 5.77 9.98
CA LYS A 23 8.28 5.88 8.52
C LYS A 23 9.68 5.58 8.06
N GLU A 24 9.76 4.79 7.00
CA GLU A 24 10.99 4.40 6.34
C GLU A 24 12.09 3.97 7.33
N PRO A 25 11.90 2.85 8.05
CA PRO A 25 12.89 2.35 9.00
C PRO A 25 14.21 1.95 8.31
N SER A 26 15.34 2.43 8.82
CA SER A 26 16.68 1.94 8.44
C SER A 26 17.14 0.82 9.38
N GLY A 27 17.99 -0.07 8.87
CA GLY A 27 18.66 -1.11 9.69
C GLY A 27 17.79 -2.28 10.13
N ILE A 28 16.54 -2.39 9.64
CA ILE A 28 15.65 -3.49 10.01
C ILE A 28 15.85 -4.77 9.18
N SER A 29 16.45 -4.66 7.99
CA SER A 29 16.91 -5.83 7.25
C SER A 29 18.33 -6.18 7.68
N ALA A 30 18.55 -7.44 8.04
CA ALA A 30 19.80 -7.91 8.62
C ALA A 30 20.99 -7.94 7.63
N HIS A 31 20.72 -8.06 6.32
CA HIS A 31 21.78 -8.43 5.35
C HIS A 31 21.83 -7.61 4.07
N ASP A 32 20.78 -6.88 3.69
CA ASP A 32 20.69 -6.29 2.34
C ASP A 32 20.22 -4.83 2.29
N GLY A 33 20.10 -4.17 3.46
CA GLY A 33 19.71 -2.76 3.53
C GLY A 33 18.29 -2.46 3.01
N ARG A 34 17.46 -3.48 2.77
CA ARG A 34 16.06 -3.29 2.35
C ARG A 34 15.31 -2.42 3.35
N ARG A 35 14.67 -1.38 2.83
CA ARG A 35 13.95 -0.34 3.57
C ARG A 35 12.48 -0.34 3.11
N PRO A 36 11.55 -0.91 3.89
CA PRO A 36 10.13 -0.79 3.62
C PRO A 36 9.63 0.62 3.97
N ASP A 37 8.43 0.97 3.48
CA ASP A 37 7.82 2.28 3.72
C ASP A 37 7.52 2.59 5.21
N GLY A 38 7.26 1.58 6.03
CA GLY A 38 7.01 1.80 7.45
C GLY A 38 6.93 0.54 8.30
N CYS A 39 6.96 0.75 9.62
CA CYS A 39 6.68 -0.30 10.59
C CYS A 39 5.98 0.25 11.85
N THR A 40 5.34 -0.63 12.62
CA THR A 40 4.81 -0.28 13.94
C THR A 40 5.95 -0.12 14.95
N LEU A 41 5.76 0.78 15.92
CA LEU A 41 6.66 0.95 17.09
C LEU A 41 6.21 0.13 18.30
N ILE A 42 5.06 -0.53 18.20
CA ILE A 42 4.53 -1.48 19.18
C ILE A 42 4.19 -2.81 18.48
N PRO A 43 4.15 -3.94 19.20
CA PRO A 43 3.70 -5.21 18.64
C PRO A 43 2.29 -5.12 18.05
N TRP A 44 2.12 -5.66 16.84
CA TRP A 44 0.86 -5.73 16.12
C TRP A 44 0.05 -6.98 16.48
N ARG A 45 0.69 -8.16 16.39
CA ARG A 45 0.04 -9.46 16.66
C ARG A 45 1.06 -10.49 17.14
N ALA A 46 0.68 -11.28 18.14
CA ALA A 46 1.51 -12.35 18.71
C ALA A 46 2.93 -11.89 19.09
N GLY A 47 3.05 -10.69 19.66
CA GLY A 47 4.34 -10.12 20.07
C GLY A 47 5.23 -9.62 18.92
N ARG A 48 4.82 -9.78 17.66
CA ARG A 48 5.58 -9.29 16.50
C ARG A 48 5.13 -7.91 16.08
N TYR A 49 6.10 -7.07 15.70
CA TYR A 49 5.88 -5.80 15.03
C TYR A 49 5.42 -6.03 13.58
N LEU A 50 4.73 -5.06 12.99
CA LEU A 50 4.31 -5.11 11.60
C LEU A 50 5.15 -4.16 10.76
N ALA A 51 5.73 -4.65 9.67
CA ALA A 51 6.35 -3.84 8.63
C ALA A 51 5.51 -3.90 7.35
N TRP A 52 5.49 -2.82 6.57
CA TRP A 52 4.76 -2.76 5.31
C TRP A 52 5.50 -1.95 4.26
N ASP A 53 5.24 -2.32 3.01
CA ASP A 53 5.68 -1.57 1.84
C ASP A 53 4.47 -1.36 0.94
N VAL A 54 4.21 -0.11 0.56
CA VAL A 54 3.07 0.28 -0.26
C VAL A 54 3.46 0.24 -1.72
N THR A 55 2.56 -0.25 -2.55
CA THR A 55 2.71 -0.18 -4.00
C THR A 55 1.38 0.00 -4.69
N VAL A 56 1.39 0.82 -5.74
CA VAL A 56 0.22 1.12 -6.56
C VAL A 56 0.49 0.74 -8.01
N PRO A 57 0.30 -0.54 -8.37
CA PRO A 57 0.51 -0.96 -9.75
C PRO A 57 -0.53 -0.32 -10.69
N GLY A 58 -0.08 0.08 -11.87
CA GLY A 58 -0.96 0.61 -12.90
C GLY A 58 -1.81 -0.49 -13.53
N THR A 59 -3.13 -0.44 -13.36
CA THR A 59 -4.08 -1.40 -13.95
C THR A 59 -3.94 -1.49 -15.47
N LEU A 60 -3.65 -0.36 -16.12
CA LEU A 60 -3.53 -0.22 -17.58
C LEU A 60 -2.07 -0.33 -18.07
N ALA A 61 -1.11 -0.63 -17.18
CA ALA A 61 0.27 -0.80 -17.61
C ALA A 61 0.40 -2.04 -18.51
N GLU A 62 1.19 -1.95 -19.57
CA GLU A 62 1.37 -3.01 -20.57
C GLU A 62 1.70 -4.38 -19.94
N ARG A 63 2.60 -4.41 -18.94
CA ARG A 63 2.97 -5.62 -18.20
C ARG A 63 1.82 -6.29 -17.43
N TYR A 64 0.72 -5.57 -17.18
CA TYR A 64 -0.41 -6.04 -16.38
C TYR A 64 -1.73 -6.11 -17.14
N VAL A 65 -1.88 -5.37 -18.24
CA VAL A 65 -3.17 -5.21 -18.95
C VAL A 65 -3.79 -6.55 -19.40
N ASN A 66 -2.96 -7.51 -19.82
CA ASN A 66 -3.42 -8.84 -20.20
C ASN A 66 -4.01 -9.65 -19.03
N LEU A 67 -3.61 -9.35 -17.80
CA LEU A 67 -4.13 -9.97 -16.59
C LEU A 67 -5.34 -9.19 -16.07
N THR A 68 -5.20 -7.87 -15.91
CA THR A 68 -6.21 -7.00 -15.31
C THR A 68 -7.48 -6.86 -16.16
N SER A 69 -7.38 -7.07 -17.47
CA SER A 69 -8.55 -7.16 -18.37
C SER A 69 -9.42 -8.39 -18.13
N LYS A 70 -8.87 -9.45 -17.52
CA LYS A 70 -9.58 -10.71 -17.26
C LYS A 70 -10.13 -10.78 -15.83
N GLU A 71 -9.39 -10.24 -14.88
CA GLU A 71 -9.74 -10.26 -13.47
C GLU A 71 -9.20 -9.03 -12.75
N CYS A 72 -10.07 -8.36 -11.99
CA CYS A 72 -9.71 -7.17 -11.25
C CYS A 72 -8.78 -7.50 -10.07
N GLY A 73 -7.81 -6.63 -9.79
CA GLY A 73 -6.91 -6.81 -8.65
C GLY A 73 -5.71 -7.73 -8.93
N LEU A 74 -5.58 -8.33 -10.13
CA LEU A 74 -4.44 -9.17 -10.47
C LEU A 74 -3.11 -8.41 -10.48
N ALA A 75 -3.10 -7.12 -10.83
CA ALA A 75 -1.88 -6.31 -10.74
C ALA A 75 -1.48 -6.11 -9.26
N ALA A 76 -2.45 -5.84 -8.38
CA ALA A 76 -2.20 -5.74 -6.94
C ALA A 76 -1.76 -7.09 -6.33
N ALA A 77 -2.31 -8.20 -6.80
CA ALA A 77 -1.89 -9.54 -6.38
C ALA A 77 -0.45 -9.85 -6.78
N ARG A 78 -0.08 -9.62 -8.04
CA ARG A 78 1.31 -9.80 -8.52
C ARG A 78 2.29 -8.91 -7.77
N ALA A 79 1.94 -7.64 -7.57
CA ALA A 79 2.77 -6.71 -6.80
C ALA A 79 2.93 -7.17 -5.34
N ALA A 80 1.89 -7.74 -4.72
CA ALA A 80 1.98 -8.31 -3.38
C ALA A 80 2.94 -9.50 -3.32
N ASP A 81 2.88 -10.41 -4.27
CA ASP A 81 3.80 -11.56 -4.35
C ASP A 81 5.26 -11.11 -4.51
N GLU A 82 5.50 -10.11 -5.36
CA GLU A 82 6.84 -9.51 -5.54
C GLU A 82 7.36 -8.90 -4.23
N LYS A 83 6.51 -8.17 -3.49
CA LYS A 83 6.87 -7.61 -2.18
C LYS A 83 7.10 -8.71 -1.14
N MET A 84 6.30 -9.78 -1.13
CA MET A 84 6.51 -10.93 -0.24
C MET A 84 7.85 -11.62 -0.52
N LYS A 85 8.21 -11.82 -1.79
CA LYS A 85 9.54 -12.34 -2.16
C LYS A 85 10.66 -11.39 -1.71
N LYS A 86 10.43 -10.08 -1.77
CA LYS A 86 11.39 -9.05 -1.35
C LYS A 86 11.53 -8.95 0.17
N TYR A 87 10.50 -9.11 0.97
CA TYR A 87 10.61 -8.82 2.42
C TYR A 87 10.29 -9.99 3.34
N GLY A 88 9.54 -10.99 2.86
CA GLY A 88 8.98 -12.06 3.69
C GLY A 88 10.01 -12.81 4.53
N ASN A 89 11.23 -13.01 4.00
CA ASN A 89 12.34 -13.64 4.72
C ASN A 89 13.44 -12.66 5.14
N ALA A 90 13.36 -11.39 4.72
CA ALA A 90 14.42 -10.40 4.96
C ALA A 90 14.29 -9.72 6.33
N ILE A 91 13.10 -9.78 6.93
CA ILE A 91 12.79 -9.14 8.22
C ILE A 91 12.21 -10.20 9.18
N PRO A 92 13.00 -11.21 9.61
CA PRO A 92 12.50 -12.36 10.35
C PRO A 92 11.89 -12.03 11.72
N SER A 93 12.25 -10.88 12.31
CA SER A 93 11.73 -10.41 13.60
C SER A 93 10.37 -9.69 13.49
N MET A 94 9.88 -9.43 12.28
CA MET A 94 8.63 -8.70 12.04
C MET A 94 7.67 -9.51 11.17
N GLU A 95 6.38 -9.25 11.34
CA GLU A 95 5.40 -9.65 10.34
C GLU A 95 5.46 -8.65 9.19
N PHE A 96 5.57 -9.13 7.94
CA PHE A 96 5.55 -8.27 6.76
C PHE A 96 4.20 -8.36 6.05
N LEU A 97 3.59 -7.20 5.76
CA LEU A 97 2.36 -7.08 4.98
C LEU A 97 2.58 -6.18 3.76
N PRO A 98 2.45 -6.70 2.53
CA PRO A 98 2.44 -5.85 1.35
C PRO A 98 1.11 -5.10 1.24
N ILE A 99 1.16 -3.77 1.16
CA ILE A 99 -0.03 -2.93 0.94
C ILE A 99 -0.10 -2.63 -0.55
N CYS A 100 -0.89 -3.44 -1.27
CA CYS A 100 -1.02 -3.35 -2.72
C CYS A 100 -2.44 -2.93 -3.10
N ILE A 101 -2.53 -1.84 -3.87
CA ILE A 101 -3.79 -1.26 -4.36
C ILE A 101 -3.57 -0.85 -5.81
N GLU A 102 -4.33 -1.36 -6.77
CA GLU A 102 -4.23 -0.89 -8.13
C GLU A 102 -4.64 0.58 -8.27
N VAL A 103 -4.09 1.27 -9.27
CA VAL A 103 -4.39 2.69 -9.52
C VAL A 103 -5.89 2.98 -9.71
N LEU A 104 -6.67 2.01 -10.19
CA LEU A 104 -8.13 2.14 -10.38
C LEU A 104 -8.95 1.71 -9.14
N GLY A 105 -8.32 1.29 -8.05
CA GLY A 105 -9.00 0.97 -6.79
C GLY A 105 -8.91 -0.47 -6.28
N PRO A 106 -8.83 -1.53 -7.11
CA PRO A 106 -8.77 -2.90 -6.61
C PRO A 106 -7.63 -3.14 -5.61
N MET A 107 -7.96 -3.56 -4.40
CA MET A 107 -6.98 -3.90 -3.37
C MET A 107 -6.66 -5.39 -3.39
N ASN A 108 -5.41 -5.74 -3.11
CA ASN A 108 -5.08 -7.14 -2.79
C ASN A 108 -5.93 -7.61 -1.58
N PRO A 109 -6.39 -8.88 -1.53
CA PRO A 109 -7.24 -9.37 -0.44
C PRO A 109 -6.66 -9.17 0.96
N ASN A 110 -5.35 -9.30 1.15
CA ASN A 110 -4.70 -9.09 2.44
C ASN A 110 -4.64 -7.59 2.81
N THR A 111 -4.40 -6.71 1.83
CA THR A 111 -4.54 -5.26 2.02
C THR A 111 -5.95 -4.90 2.51
N PHE A 112 -6.99 -5.45 1.86
CA PHE A 112 -8.38 -5.14 2.23
C PHE A 112 -8.76 -5.70 3.60
N LYS A 113 -8.33 -6.93 3.94
CA LYS A 113 -8.49 -7.51 5.28
C LYS A 113 -7.84 -6.63 6.34
N PHE A 114 -6.60 -6.20 6.11
CA PHE A 114 -5.89 -5.31 7.02
C PHE A 114 -6.60 -3.95 7.16
N HIS A 115 -7.03 -3.36 6.05
CA HIS A 115 -7.79 -2.12 6.04
C HIS A 115 -9.05 -2.21 6.92
N LYS A 116 -9.83 -3.30 6.80
CA LYS A 116 -11.00 -3.54 7.66
C LYS A 116 -10.65 -3.64 9.14
N VAL A 117 -9.54 -4.30 9.49
CA VAL A 117 -9.10 -4.42 10.88
C VAL A 117 -8.78 -3.04 11.46
N ILE A 118 -8.00 -2.23 10.74
CA ILE A 118 -7.65 -0.88 11.17
C ILE A 118 -8.89 0.00 11.30
N CYS A 119 -9.77 0.03 10.30
CA CYS A 119 -11.01 0.80 10.38
C CYS A 119 -11.90 0.35 11.54
N LYS A 120 -11.97 -0.95 11.84
CA LYS A 120 -12.70 -1.46 13.01
C LYS A 120 -12.10 -0.96 14.33
N MET A 121 -10.77 -0.96 14.45
CA MET A 121 -10.08 -0.42 15.64
C MET A 121 -10.39 1.06 15.83
N ILE A 122 -10.37 1.83 14.73
CA ILE A 122 -10.71 3.25 14.75
C ILE A 122 -12.18 3.44 15.14
N SER A 123 -13.11 2.72 14.52
CA SER A 123 -14.54 2.80 14.83
C SER A 123 -14.86 2.53 16.31
N VAL A 124 -14.22 1.53 16.91
CA VAL A 124 -14.39 1.23 18.34
C VAL A 124 -13.95 2.41 19.22
N ARG A 125 -12.91 3.13 18.80
CA ARG A 125 -12.36 4.26 19.54
C ARG A 125 -13.13 5.56 19.30
N SER A 126 -13.46 5.87 18.04
CA SER A 126 -14.15 7.09 17.66
C SER A 126 -15.65 7.04 17.98
N GLY A 127 -16.22 5.83 18.09
CA GLY A 127 -17.66 5.62 18.23
C GLY A 127 -18.41 5.74 16.91
N ASP A 128 -17.74 5.98 15.78
CA ASP A 128 -18.36 6.07 14.46
C ASP A 128 -18.21 4.76 13.68
N SER A 129 -19.32 4.13 13.30
CA SER A 129 -19.33 2.89 12.51
C SER A 129 -18.99 3.10 11.03
N ARG A 130 -18.89 4.36 10.57
CA ARG A 130 -18.66 4.74 9.16
C ARG A 130 -17.19 4.94 8.81
N GLU A 131 -16.25 4.68 9.72
CA GLU A 131 -14.81 4.86 9.47
C GLU A 131 -14.31 4.10 8.25
N LEU A 132 -14.83 2.90 8.00
CA LEU A 132 -14.49 2.14 6.78
C LEU A 132 -14.93 2.88 5.51
N PHE A 133 -16.11 3.49 5.52
CA PHE A 133 -16.62 4.27 4.40
C PHE A 133 -15.77 5.53 4.17
N PHE A 134 -15.48 6.30 5.22
CA PHE A 134 -14.65 7.50 5.11
C PHE A 134 -13.24 7.18 4.63
N ALA A 135 -12.60 6.15 5.18
CA ALA A 135 -11.27 5.74 4.79
C ALA A 135 -11.23 5.23 3.33
N THR A 136 -12.23 4.46 2.90
CA THR A 136 -12.33 3.99 1.51
C THR A 136 -12.48 5.15 0.54
N ASN A 137 -13.38 6.11 0.83
CA ASN A 137 -13.56 7.30 -0.02
C ASN A 137 -12.30 8.16 -0.07
N HIS A 138 -11.62 8.33 1.06
CA HIS A 138 -10.37 9.07 1.10
C HIS A 138 -9.30 8.42 0.21
N ILE A 139 -9.14 7.08 0.28
CA ILE A 139 -8.24 6.34 -0.60
C ILE A 139 -8.65 6.53 -2.07
N SER A 140 -9.93 6.42 -2.42
CA SER A 140 -10.42 6.63 -3.79
C SER A 140 -10.04 8.02 -4.32
N CYS A 141 -10.22 9.07 -3.53
CA CYS A 141 -9.81 10.43 -3.91
C CYS A 141 -8.30 10.55 -4.13
N LEU A 142 -7.49 9.91 -3.28
CA LEU A 142 -6.02 9.89 -3.44
C LEU A 142 -5.61 9.14 -4.72
N LEU A 143 -6.26 8.01 -5.02
CA LEU A 143 -6.01 7.24 -6.23
C LEU A 143 -6.39 8.01 -7.49
N GLN A 144 -7.51 8.74 -7.50
CA GLN A 144 -7.89 9.60 -8.62
C GLN A 144 -6.86 10.72 -8.88
N ARG A 145 -6.36 11.35 -7.81
CA ARG A 145 -5.28 12.35 -7.92
C ARG A 145 -3.99 11.73 -8.45
N PHE A 146 -3.67 10.51 -8.03
CA PHE A 146 -2.50 9.79 -8.51
C PHE A 146 -2.65 9.35 -9.97
N LEU A 147 -3.82 8.82 -10.35
CA LEU A 147 -4.14 8.44 -11.72
C LEU A 147 -3.96 9.61 -12.69
N ARG A 148 -4.39 10.82 -12.31
CA ARG A 148 -4.16 12.04 -13.09
C ARG A 148 -2.67 12.23 -13.39
N VAL A 149 -1.79 12.05 -12.39
CA VAL A 149 -0.33 12.17 -12.58
C VAL A 149 0.16 11.11 -13.56
N CYS A 150 -0.23 9.84 -13.37
CA CYS A 150 0.17 8.75 -14.27
C CYS A 150 -0.26 8.98 -15.72
N VAL A 151 -1.47 9.50 -15.95
CA VAL A 151 -1.97 9.81 -17.29
C VAL A 151 -1.15 10.93 -17.94
N LEU A 152 -0.88 12.02 -17.20
CA LEU A 152 -0.10 13.14 -17.71
C LEU A 152 1.35 12.74 -18.04
N GLU A 153 1.98 11.95 -17.17
CA GLU A 153 3.33 11.42 -17.42
C GLU A 153 3.36 10.52 -18.68
N ASN A 154 2.37 9.65 -18.87
CA ASN A 154 2.27 8.81 -20.07
C ASN A 154 2.07 9.63 -21.35
N ILE A 155 1.24 10.68 -21.32
CA ILE A 155 1.05 11.56 -22.48
C ILE A 155 2.36 12.24 -22.85
N GLN A 156 3.10 12.77 -21.87
CA GLN A 156 4.39 13.41 -22.11
C GLN A 156 5.40 12.43 -22.71
N LEU A 157 5.53 11.24 -22.13
CA LEU A 157 6.44 10.21 -22.64
C LEU A 157 6.13 9.85 -24.10
N ASN A 158 4.86 9.73 -24.46
CA ASN A 158 4.45 9.45 -25.84
C ASN A 158 4.73 10.63 -26.79
N ALA A 159 4.61 11.87 -26.32
CA ALA A 159 4.95 13.06 -27.10
C ALA A 159 6.47 13.14 -27.36
N ASP A 160 7.28 12.80 -26.38
CA ASP A 160 8.75 12.80 -26.49
C ASP A 160 9.26 11.68 -27.42
N MET A 161 8.58 10.53 -27.51
CA MET A 161 8.95 9.47 -28.46
C MET A 161 8.59 9.78 -29.92
N CYS A 162 7.73 10.76 -30.17
CA CYS A 162 7.29 11.16 -31.51
C CYS A 162 8.14 12.29 -32.11
N ASN A 163 9.11 12.84 -31.37
CA ASN A 163 10.07 13.85 -31.82
C ASN A 163 11.47 13.25 -31.97
#